data_AF-A0A453N6Q8-F1
#
_entry.id   AF-A0A453N6Q8-F1
#
_cell.length_a   1.000
_cell.length_b   1.000
_cell.length_c   1.000
_cell.angle_alpha   90.00
_cell.angle_beta   90.00
_cell.angle_gamma   90.00
#
_symmetry.space_group_name_H-M   'P 1'
#
loop_
_entity.id
_entity.type
_entity.pdbx_description
1 polymer ?
#
loop_
_entity_poly.entity_id
_entity_poly.type
_entity_poly.pdbx_seq_one_letter_code
_entity_poly.pdbx_strand_id
1 'polypeptide(L)'
;LCMFGFRDTVKGEDGNQVLHLPVVLPKLPGRLYFLFGRPIEMEGMDNVLTDRKKANQVYFQIELEVENAMSYLKRKRNEDPYRSIARRALYQATWGPSAQVPTFEP
;
A
#
# COMPACT_ATOMS: atom_id res chain seq x y z
N LEU A 1 -18.04 -3.05 -6.22
CA LEU A 1 -17.98 -1.71 -5.60
C LEU A 1 -18.92 -1.73 -4.39
N CYS A 2 -18.42 -1.99 -3.19
CA CYS A 2 -19.28 -2.09 -1.99
C CYS A 2 -19.18 -0.78 -1.21
N MET A 3 -20.34 -0.15 -1.02
CA MET A 3 -20.56 1.19 -0.54
C MET A 3 -20.63 1.20 1.00
N PHE A 4 -19.77 1.98 1.65
CA PHE A 4 -19.90 2.32 3.08
C PHE A 4 -20.91 3.45 3.21
N GLY A 5 -22.16 3.10 3.54
CA GLY A 5 -23.20 4.06 3.89
C GLY A 5 -23.60 3.87 5.34
N PHE A 6 -23.25 4.82 6.20
CA PHE A 6 -23.85 4.94 7.54
C PHE A 6 -25.17 5.70 7.37
N ARG A 7 -26.30 5.09 7.71
CA ARG A 7 -27.63 5.68 7.54
C ARG A 7 -28.18 6.04 8.92
N ASP A 8 -27.88 7.25 9.38
CA ASP A 8 -28.54 7.82 10.56
C ASP A 8 -29.94 8.27 10.17
N THR A 9 -30.96 7.59 10.69
CA THR A 9 -32.34 8.08 10.61
C THR A 9 -32.81 8.38 12.03
N VAL A 10 -32.64 9.63 12.44
CA VAL A 10 -33.14 10.12 13.73
C VAL A 10 -34.67 10.20 13.63
N LYS A 11 -35.39 9.36 14.38
CA LYS A 11 -36.85 9.50 14.51
C LYS A 11 -37.34 8.98 15.86
N GLY A 12 -37.87 9.87 16.69
CA GLY A 12 -38.79 9.53 17.79
C GLY A 12 -38.26 9.77 19.21
N GLU A 13 -39.18 10.21 20.08
CA GLU A 13 -39.00 10.88 21.38
C GLU A 13 -38.61 9.99 22.56
N ASP A 14 -38.41 8.67 22.38
CA ASP A 14 -37.98 7.76 23.44
C ASP A 14 -36.69 7.05 23.01
N GLY A 15 -35.64 7.19 23.84
CA GLY A 15 -34.23 6.89 23.55
C GLY A 15 -33.82 5.44 23.25
N ASN A 16 -34.63 4.67 22.52
CA ASN A 16 -34.26 3.34 22.04
C ASN A 16 -33.82 3.41 20.56
N GLN A 17 -32.54 3.69 20.34
CA GLN A 17 -31.96 3.67 18.99
C GLN A 17 -31.80 2.21 18.53
N VAL A 18 -32.53 1.83 17.48
CA VAL A 18 -32.31 0.54 16.81
C VAL A 18 -30.99 0.61 16.05
N LEU A 19 -29.92 0.09 16.67
CA LEU A 19 -28.59 0.04 16.09
C LEU A 19 -28.58 -0.97 14.93
N HIS A 20 -28.76 -0.51 13.70
CA HIS A 20 -28.65 -1.38 12.53
C HIS A 20 -27.17 -1.60 12.20
N LEU A 21 -26.64 -2.79 12.50
CA LEU A 21 -25.29 -3.17 12.07
C LEU A 21 -25.19 -3.17 10.53
N PRO A 22 -24.10 -2.64 9.97
CA PRO A 22 -23.91 -2.61 8.53
C PRO A 22 -23.87 -4.04 7.97
N VAL A 23 -24.69 -4.30 6.93
CA VAL A 23 -24.80 -5.61 6.26
C VAL A 23 -23.52 -6.01 5.53
N VAL A 24 -22.64 -5.05 5.22
CA VAL A 24 -21.39 -5.27 4.46
C VAL A 24 -20.20 -4.77 5.27
N LEU A 25 -19.22 -5.65 5.50
CA LEU A 25 -17.96 -5.31 6.17
C LEU A 25 -16.95 -4.69 5.18
N PRO A 26 -16.26 -3.59 5.55
CA PRO A 26 -15.29 -2.96 4.64
C PRO A 26 -14.11 -3.89 4.47
N LYS A 27 -13.62 -4.01 3.24
CA LYS A 27 -12.25 -4.49 3.05
C LYS A 27 -11.32 -3.41 3.59
N LEU A 28 -10.83 -3.61 4.81
CA LEU A 28 -9.81 -2.76 5.40
C LEU A 28 -8.55 -2.83 4.52
N PRO A 29 -7.92 -1.68 4.21
CA PRO A 29 -6.72 -1.68 3.41
C PRO A 29 -5.60 -2.44 4.12
N GLY A 30 -4.87 -3.24 3.36
CA GLY A 30 -3.67 -3.92 3.87
C GLY A 30 -2.52 -2.94 4.13
N ARG A 31 -1.39 -3.45 4.61
CA ARG A 31 -0.14 -2.67 4.69
C ARG A 31 0.26 -2.13 3.30
N LEU A 32 0.77 -0.90 3.25
CA LEU A 32 1.39 -0.33 2.05
C LEU A 32 2.89 -0.67 2.03
N TYR A 33 3.40 -0.99 0.86
CA TYR A 33 4.79 -1.41 0.65
C TYR A 33 5.43 -0.46 -0.35
N PHE A 34 6.55 0.13 0.03
CA PHE A 34 7.30 1.07 -0.80
C PHE A 34 8.76 0.60 -0.88
N LEU A 35 9.32 0.64 -2.08
CA LEU A 35 10.74 0.44 -2.32
C LEU A 35 11.21 1.59 -3.20
N PHE A 36 12.19 2.35 -2.72
CA PHE A 36 12.78 3.44 -3.48
C PHE A 36 14.01 2.91 -4.20
N GLY A 37 13.97 2.97 -5.53
CA GLY A 37 15.09 2.61 -6.38
C GLY A 37 16.20 3.65 -6.36
N ARG A 38 17.26 3.37 -7.12
CA ARG A 38 18.33 4.33 -7.38
C ARG A 38 17.80 5.50 -8.22
N PRO A 39 18.38 6.71 -8.06
CA PRO A 39 18.05 7.81 -8.95
C PRO A 39 18.43 7.47 -10.40
N ILE A 40 17.67 8.02 -11.35
CA ILE A 40 17.98 7.90 -12.78
C ILE A 40 18.96 9.02 -13.12
N GLU A 41 20.23 8.66 -13.26
CA GLU A 41 21.27 9.60 -13.66
C GLU A 41 21.14 9.91 -15.16
N MET A 42 20.90 11.18 -15.48
CA MET A 42 20.75 11.67 -16.86
C MET A 42 21.97 12.48 -17.34
N GLU A 43 22.93 12.73 -16.45
CA GLU A 43 24.12 13.52 -16.75
C GLU A 43 24.96 12.81 -17.83
N GLY A 44 25.38 13.54 -18.86
CA GLY A 44 26.15 12.99 -19.98
C GLY A 44 25.34 12.22 -21.03
N MET A 45 24.00 12.19 -20.93
CA MET A 45 23.11 11.47 -21.84
C MET A 45 22.44 12.39 -22.89
N ASP A 46 23.17 13.40 -23.41
CA ASP A 46 22.62 14.44 -24.30
C ASP A 46 21.94 13.89 -25.58
N ASN A 47 22.40 12.73 -26.03
CA ASN A 47 21.91 12.05 -27.23
C ASN A 47 20.60 11.28 -27.02
N VAL A 48 20.15 11.08 -25.78
CA VAL A 48 18.88 10.39 -25.46
C VAL A 48 17.68 11.21 -25.96
N LEU A 49 17.77 12.54 -25.94
CA LEU A 49 16.67 13.41 -26.38
C LEU A 49 16.47 13.43 -27.90
N THR A 50 17.52 13.13 -28.66
CA THR A 50 17.52 13.21 -30.13
C THR A 50 17.53 11.85 -30.82
N ASP A 51 18.09 10.82 -30.17
CA ASP A 51 18.14 9.45 -30.70
C ASP A 51 17.10 8.54 -30.05
N ARG A 52 16.06 8.23 -30.82
CA ARG A 52 14.97 7.33 -30.40
C ARG A 52 15.47 5.95 -29.94
N LYS A 53 16.53 5.41 -30.55
CA LYS A 53 17.04 4.08 -30.16
C LYS A 53 17.66 4.12 -28.76
N LYS A 54 18.41 5.19 -28.46
CA LYS A 54 19.00 5.41 -27.13
C LYS A 54 17.93 5.68 -26.08
N ALA A 55 16.93 6.51 -26.39
CA ALA A 55 15.78 6.72 -25.52
C ALA A 55 15.07 5.41 -25.17
N ASN A 56 14.81 4.57 -26.17
CA ASN A 56 14.19 3.27 -25.94
C ASN A 56 15.05 2.37 -25.06
N GLN A 57 16.37 2.36 -25.25
CA GLN A 57 17.28 1.55 -24.43
C GLN A 57 17.22 1.96 -22.95
N VAL A 58 17.25 3.26 -22.67
CA VAL A 58 17.13 3.80 -21.30
C VAL A 58 15.77 3.47 -20.70
N TYR A 59 14.70 3.67 -21.47
CA TYR A 59 13.34 3.32 -21.06
C TYR A 59 13.23 1.85 -20.67
N PHE A 60 13.69 0.93 -21.52
CA PHE A 60 13.63 -0.51 -21.25
C PHE A 60 14.44 -0.91 -20.01
N GLN A 61 15.59 -0.27 -19.76
CA GLN A 61 16.37 -0.52 -18.55
C GLN A 61 15.60 -0.11 -17.29
N ILE A 62 15.01 1.08 -17.29
CA ILE A 62 14.21 1.58 -16.16
C ILE A 62 12.96 0.73 -15.96
N GLU A 63 12.29 0.36 -17.03
CA GLU A 63 11.12 -0.53 -16.99
C GLU A 63 11.46 -1.86 -16.31
N LEU A 64 12.57 -2.49 -16.70
CA LEU A 64 13.04 -3.72 -16.07
C LEU A 64 13.38 -3.54 -14.58
N GLU A 65 14.02 -2.44 -14.20
CA GLU A 65 14.29 -2.13 -12.78
C GLU A 65 13.00 -2.00 -11.97
N VAL A 66 11.99 -1.32 -12.52
CA VAL A 66 10.66 -1.16 -11.89
C VAL A 66 9.94 -2.51 -11.78
N GLU A 67 9.95 -3.33 -12.83
CA GLU A 67 9.34 -4.66 -12.81
C GLU A 67 9.97 -5.58 -11.75
N ASN A 68 11.30 -5.52 -11.62
CA ASN A 68 12.04 -6.25 -10.59
C ASN A 68 11.67 -5.76 -9.18
N ALA A 69 11.61 -4.45 -8.96
CA ALA A 69 11.17 -3.86 -7.69
C ALA A 69 9.73 -4.28 -7.33
N MET A 70 8.81 -4.24 -8.30
CA MET A 70 7.43 -4.67 -8.11
C MET A 70 7.34 -6.16 -7.76
N SER A 71 8.13 -7.00 -8.42
CA SER A 71 8.19 -8.44 -8.16
C SER A 71 8.73 -8.73 -6.76
N TYR A 72 9.77 -8.02 -6.34
CA TYR A 72 10.29 -8.08 -4.97
C TYR A 72 9.23 -7.69 -3.94
N LEU A 73 8.56 -6.55 -4.13
CA LEU A 73 7.51 -6.08 -3.22
C LEU A 73 6.31 -7.04 -3.14
N LYS A 74 5.91 -7.66 -4.25
CA LYS A 74 4.86 -8.68 -4.27
C LYS A 74 5.26 -9.90 -3.43
N ARG A 75 6.50 -10.38 -3.57
CA ARG A 75 7.04 -11.48 -2.75
C ARG A 75 7.04 -11.10 -1.27
N LYS A 76 7.62 -9.95 -0.90
CA LYS A 76 7.66 -9.47 0.49
C LYS A 76 6.28 -9.27 1.09
N ARG A 77 5.30 -8.82 0.31
CA ARG A 77 3.90 -8.73 0.73
C ARG A 77 3.26 -10.08 1.01
N ASN A 78 3.64 -11.12 0.28
CA ASN A 78 3.12 -12.47 0.52
C ASN A 78 3.77 -13.12 1.75
N GLU A 79 5.04 -12.80 2.00
CA GLU A 79 5.81 -13.30 3.14
C GLU A 79 5.55 -12.52 4.45
N ASP A 80 4.98 -11.31 4.41
CA ASP A 80 4.81 -10.45 5.59
C ASP A 80 3.81 -11.04 6.62
N PRO A 81 4.28 -11.46 7.82
CA PRO A 81 3.40 -11.97 8.88
C PRO A 81 2.49 -10.87 9.47
N TYR A 82 2.81 -9.60 9.23
CA TYR A 82 2.09 -8.42 9.72
C TYR A 82 1.26 -7.72 8.62
N ARG A 83 1.00 -8.40 7.50
CA ARG A 83 0.18 -7.87 6.39
C ARG A 83 -1.20 -7.41 6.86
N SER A 84 -1.82 -8.16 7.78
CA SER A 84 -3.15 -7.84 8.32
C SER A 84 -3.09 -6.82 9.45
N ILE A 85 -4.10 -5.95 9.53
CA ILE A 85 -4.18 -4.93 10.58
C ILE A 85 -4.30 -5.54 11.98
N ALA A 86 -4.96 -6.71 12.10
CA ALA A 86 -5.09 -7.42 13.37
C ALA A 86 -3.74 -7.90 13.92
N ARG A 87 -2.86 -8.43 13.06
CA ARG A 87 -1.51 -8.85 13.47
C ARG A 87 -0.67 -7.67 13.94
N ARG A 88 -0.81 -6.51 13.29
CA ARG A 88 -0.14 -5.27 13.72
C ARG A 88 -0.67 -4.74 15.04
N ALA A 89 -1.99 -4.74 15.22
CA ALA A 89 -2.62 -4.33 16.47
C ALA A 89 -2.18 -5.22 17.64
N LEU A 90 -2.10 -6.54 17.42
CA LEU A 90 -1.57 -7.48 18.41
C LEU A 90 -0.12 -7.17 18.77
N TYR A 91 0.74 -6.93 17.77
CA TYR A 91 2.15 -6.58 18.00
C TYR A 91 2.28 -5.30 18.84
N GLN A 92 1.53 -4.25 18.51
CA GLN A 92 1.54 -3.01 19.29
C GLN A 92 0.96 -3.20 20.70
N ALA A 93 -0.03 -4.07 20.88
CA ALA A 93 -0.55 -4.39 22.20
C ALA A 93 0.50 -5.11 23.08
N THR A 94 1.36 -5.95 22.50
CA THR A 94 2.41 -6.68 23.25
C THR A 94 3.68 -5.86 23.48
N TRP A 95 4.08 -5.02 22.52
CA TRP A 95 5.35 -4.28 22.55
C TRP A 95 5.19 -2.78 22.87
N GLY A 96 3.96 -2.30 22.96
CA GLY A 96 3.61 -0.90 23.24
C GLY A 96 3.09 -0.15 22.00
N PRO A 97 2.27 0.89 22.21
CA PRO A 97 1.59 1.62 21.13
C PRO A 97 2.55 2.35 20.17
N SER A 98 3.74 2.70 20.63
CA SER A 98 4.81 3.33 19.83
C SER A 98 5.75 2.33 19.16
N ALA A 99 5.55 1.02 19.34
CA ALA A 99 6.41 0.01 18.74
C ALA A 99 6.25 0.01 17.22
N GLN A 100 7.38 0.13 16.51
CA GLN A 100 7.40 0.04 15.06
C GLN A 100 7.27 -1.43 14.65
N VAL A 101 6.23 -1.74 13.87
CA VAL A 101 6.02 -3.09 13.36
C VAL A 101 7.13 -3.42 12.35
N PRO A 102 7.83 -4.57 12.50
CA PRO A 102 8.89 -4.97 11.59
C PRO A 102 8.46 -4.92 10.11
N THR A 103 9.39 -4.50 9.25
CA THR A 103 9.21 -4.42 7.79
C THR A 103 10.34 -5.14 7.08
N PHE A 104 10.15 -5.42 5.79
CA PHE A 104 11.20 -5.98 4.93
C PHE A 104 12.37 -5.00 4.78
N GLU A 105 13.57 -5.52 4.59
CA GLU A 105 14.74 -4.70 4.32
C GLU A 105 14.74 -4.19 2.87
N PRO A 106 15.13 -2.91 2.65
CA PRO A 106 15.26 -2.32 1.33
C PRO A 106 16.43 -2.89 0.52
#